data_AF-A0A4Q3T3H7-F1
#
_entry.id   AF-A0A4Q3T3H7-F1
#
_cell.length_a   1.000
_cell.length_b   1.000
_cell.length_c   1.000
_cell.angle_alpha   90.00
_cell.angle_beta   90.00
_cell.angle_gamma   90.00
#
_symmetry.space_group_name_H-M   'P 1'
#
loop_
_entity.id
_entity.type
_entity.pdbx_description
1 polymer ?
#
loop_
_entity_poly.entity_id
_entity_poly.type
_entity_poly.pdbx_seq_one_letter_code
_entity_poly.pdbx_strand_id
1 'polypeptide(L)'
;MKRCTSPLNLPALFAAGLALTLLTASAPPAIAQTTQEAEIKPVVRKFPKTAERGYLQMLDNMRLVLNDKPGRLSPGARINGPDNQLLFPSRLIDKTVDVKYIRETGGMVKQVWVLNTEEAKEPRGDSWLGAIGNWFADTPTDKNKIPYEE
;
A
#
# COMPACT_ATOMS: atom_id res chain seq x y z
N MET A 1 -19.94 -10.80 -66.43
CA MET A 1 -21.00 -11.74 -65.97
C MET A 1 -22.29 -10.90 -65.85
N LYS A 2 -23.04 -10.71 -66.94
CA LYS A 2 -24.19 -11.50 -67.41
C LYS A 2 -25.28 -11.71 -66.35
N ARG A 3 -26.33 -10.87 -66.50
CA ARG A 3 -27.78 -11.10 -66.28
C ARG A 3 -28.27 -10.91 -64.84
N CYS A 4 -29.13 -9.93 -64.54
CA CYS A 4 -30.45 -9.52 -65.05
C CYS A 4 -31.57 -10.01 -64.11
N THR A 5 -32.38 -9.02 -63.76
CA THR A 5 -33.58 -8.98 -62.93
C THR A 5 -34.77 -9.78 -63.47
N SER A 6 -35.70 -10.09 -62.55
CA SER A 6 -37.17 -10.20 -62.67
C SER A 6 -37.75 -11.53 -62.14
N PRO A 7 -39.06 -11.63 -61.84
CA PRO A 7 -39.97 -10.66 -61.23
C PRO A 7 -40.89 -11.29 -60.13
N LEU A 8 -41.61 -10.40 -59.42
CA LEU A 8 -42.76 -10.62 -58.52
C LEU A 8 -43.72 -11.77 -58.87
N ASN A 9 -44.31 -12.42 -57.85
CA ASN A 9 -45.78 -12.49 -57.73
C ASN A 9 -46.28 -12.85 -56.31
N LEU A 10 -47.17 -11.97 -55.81
CA LEU A 10 -48.11 -12.05 -54.66
C LEU A 10 -49.22 -13.14 -54.92
N PRO A 11 -50.21 -13.46 -54.04
CA PRO A 11 -50.69 -12.77 -52.81
C PRO A 11 -51.11 -13.70 -51.63
N ALA A 12 -51.59 -13.03 -50.57
CA ALA A 12 -52.19 -13.48 -49.32
C ALA A 12 -53.27 -14.59 -49.37
N LEU A 13 -53.32 -15.42 -48.32
CA LEU A 13 -54.54 -16.07 -47.85
C LEU A 13 -54.51 -16.16 -46.31
N PHE A 14 -55.49 -15.47 -45.70
CA PHE A 14 -56.23 -15.79 -44.47
C PHE A 14 -55.42 -16.20 -43.22
N ALA A 15 -55.24 -15.28 -42.26
CA ALA A 15 -56.20 -14.98 -41.18
C ALA A 15 -56.39 -16.13 -40.17
N ALA A 16 -56.30 -15.73 -38.88
CA ALA A 16 -56.67 -16.44 -37.65
C ALA A 16 -55.54 -17.12 -36.87
N GLY A 17 -55.31 -16.67 -35.64
CA GLY A 17 -54.49 -17.37 -34.68
C GLY A 17 -54.03 -16.48 -33.53
N LEU A 18 -54.89 -16.37 -32.52
CA LEU A 18 -54.72 -15.67 -31.25
C LEU A 18 -53.32 -15.83 -30.59
N ALA A 19 -52.87 -14.71 -30.00
CA ALA A 19 -52.22 -14.63 -28.68
C ALA A 19 -50.90 -15.40 -28.44
N LEU A 20 -49.76 -14.69 -28.56
CA LEU A 20 -48.46 -14.90 -27.89
C LEU A 20 -47.52 -13.86 -28.55
N THR A 21 -46.78 -12.96 -27.94
CA THR A 21 -46.14 -12.84 -26.63
C THR A 21 -45.82 -11.35 -26.41
N LEU A 22 -46.38 -10.70 -25.39
CA LEU A 22 -45.81 -9.46 -24.85
C LEU A 22 -44.78 -9.87 -23.80
N LEU A 23 -43.53 -10.07 -24.22
CA LEU A 23 -42.40 -10.22 -23.31
C LEU A 23 -41.98 -8.81 -22.86
N THR A 24 -42.59 -8.32 -21.79
CA THR A 24 -42.19 -7.08 -21.11
C THR A 24 -40.78 -7.25 -20.57
N ALA A 25 -39.83 -6.48 -21.09
CA ALA A 25 -38.46 -6.39 -20.63
C ALA A 25 -38.42 -5.84 -19.20
N SER A 26 -38.23 -6.71 -18.21
CA SER A 26 -37.85 -6.32 -16.85
C SER A 26 -36.34 -6.05 -16.80
N ALA A 27 -35.96 -4.78 -16.90
CA ALA A 27 -34.62 -4.36 -16.53
C ALA A 27 -34.45 -4.55 -15.01
N PRO A 28 -33.43 -5.29 -14.54
CA PRO A 28 -33.13 -5.35 -13.11
C PRO A 28 -32.71 -3.95 -12.63
N PRO A 29 -33.14 -3.50 -11.44
CA PRO A 29 -32.67 -2.26 -10.87
C PRO A 29 -31.16 -2.37 -10.66
N ALA A 30 -30.41 -1.47 -11.30
CA ALA A 30 -29.00 -1.29 -11.05
C ALA A 30 -28.85 -0.85 -9.59
N ILE A 31 -28.51 -1.80 -8.71
CA ILE A 31 -28.12 -1.50 -7.33
C ILE A 31 -26.81 -0.71 -7.43
N ALA A 32 -26.90 0.58 -7.09
CA ALA A 32 -25.74 1.42 -6.89
C ALA A 32 -24.78 0.71 -5.93
N GLN A 33 -23.59 0.38 -6.43
CA GLN A 33 -22.54 -0.19 -5.61
C GLN A 33 -21.98 0.93 -4.73
N THR A 34 -22.50 1.09 -3.53
CA THR A 34 -21.84 1.88 -2.49
C THR A 34 -20.55 1.15 -2.14
N THR A 35 -19.43 1.62 -2.69
CA THR A 35 -18.10 1.13 -2.30
C THR A 35 -17.91 1.49 -0.83
N GLN A 36 -18.09 0.50 0.04
CA GLN A 36 -17.85 0.66 1.46
C GLN A 36 -16.33 0.67 1.66
N GLU A 37 -15.75 1.87 1.66
CA GLU A 37 -14.34 2.09 1.94
C GLU A 37 -14.10 1.77 3.42
N ALA A 38 -13.70 0.53 3.69
CA ALA A 38 -13.33 0.11 5.02
C ALA A 38 -12.10 0.89 5.47
N GLU A 39 -12.23 1.68 6.54
CA GLU A 39 -11.14 2.40 7.18
C GLU A 39 -10.10 1.38 7.71
N ILE A 40 -9.01 1.20 6.97
CA ILE A 40 -7.90 0.33 7.39
C ILE A 40 -7.13 1.06 8.49
N LYS A 41 -7.45 0.77 9.75
CA LYS A 41 -6.66 1.26 10.88
C LYS A 41 -5.26 0.63 10.82
N PRO A 42 -4.18 1.44 10.92
CA PRO A 42 -2.82 0.90 10.90
C PRO A 42 -2.59 0.02 12.13
N VAL A 43 -2.52 -1.29 11.91
CA VAL A 43 -2.21 -2.26 12.96
C VAL A 43 -0.73 -2.18 13.28
N VAL A 44 -0.39 -1.89 14.54
CA VAL A 44 1.00 -1.95 15.02
C VAL A 44 1.43 -3.42 15.09
N ARG A 45 2.39 -3.81 14.26
CA ARG A 45 2.86 -5.20 14.19
C ARG A 45 3.78 -5.53 15.37
N LYS A 46 3.79 -6.82 15.74
CA LYS A 46 4.79 -7.35 16.67
C LYS A 46 6.04 -7.74 15.90
N PHE A 47 7.15 -7.07 16.20
CA PHE A 47 8.44 -7.37 15.59
C PHE A 47 9.26 -8.35 16.45
N PRO A 48 10.11 -9.20 15.84
CA PRO A 48 11.06 -10.01 16.58
C PRO A 48 12.02 -9.13 17.40
N LYS A 49 12.46 -9.62 18.57
CA LYS A 49 13.40 -8.90 19.43
C LYS A 49 14.78 -8.67 18.79
N THR A 50 15.13 -9.49 17.80
CA THR A 50 16.38 -9.39 17.04
C THR A 50 16.31 -8.37 15.91
N ALA A 51 15.15 -7.74 15.68
CA ALA A 51 14.99 -6.76 14.62
C ALA A 51 15.58 -5.40 15.04
N GLU A 52 16.58 -4.95 14.29
CA GLU A 52 17.19 -3.62 14.41
C GLU A 52 16.31 -2.59 13.68
N ARG A 53 16.41 -1.32 14.06
CA ARG A 53 15.75 -0.22 13.35
C ARG A 53 16.78 0.63 12.60
N GLY A 54 16.41 1.17 11.45
CA GLY A 54 17.29 2.04 10.69
C GLY A 54 16.64 2.61 9.43
N TYR A 55 17.42 3.40 8.70
CA TYR A 55 17.06 3.90 7.38
C TYR A 55 17.65 2.99 6.31
N LEU A 56 16.81 2.63 5.35
CA LEU A 56 17.20 1.84 4.19
C LEU A 56 17.02 2.69 2.93
N GLN A 57 18.09 2.79 2.15
CA GLN A 57 18.07 3.31 0.79
C GLN A 57 18.40 2.18 -0.17
N MET A 58 17.48 1.85 -1.08
CA MET A 58 17.73 0.80 -2.06
C MET A 58 18.49 1.36 -3.26
N LEU A 59 19.62 0.73 -3.62
CA LEU A 59 20.43 1.13 -4.78
C LEU A 59 20.06 0.29 -6.01
N ASP A 60 19.87 -1.01 -5.81
CA ASP A 60 19.32 -1.92 -6.82
C ASP A 60 18.58 -3.08 -6.14
N ASN A 61 18.15 -4.09 -6.89
CA ASN A 61 17.38 -5.21 -6.34
C ASN A 61 18.12 -6.06 -5.28
N MET A 62 19.44 -5.95 -5.14
CA MET A 62 20.22 -6.68 -4.15
C MET A 62 21.08 -5.78 -3.25
N ARG A 63 21.54 -4.63 -3.71
CA ARG A 63 22.42 -3.70 -2.99
C ARG A 63 21.60 -2.56 -2.39
N LEU A 64 21.95 -2.20 -1.17
CA LEU A 64 21.28 -1.16 -0.40
C LEU A 64 22.29 -0.42 0.48
N VAL A 65 21.88 0.71 1.01
CA VAL A 65 22.58 1.43 2.08
C VAL A 65 21.68 1.38 3.31
N LEU A 66 22.25 0.96 4.45
CA LEU A 66 21.55 0.80 5.72
C LEU A 66 22.26 1.64 6.77
N ASN A 67 21.60 2.67 7.32
CA ASN A 67 22.21 3.63 8.24
C ASN A 67 23.58 4.14 7.72
N ASP A 68 23.58 4.64 6.48
CA ASP A 68 24.77 5.15 5.76
C ASP A 68 25.90 4.13 5.52
N LYS A 69 25.68 2.84 5.80
CA LYS A 69 26.63 1.76 5.51
C LYS A 69 26.17 0.94 4.31
N PRO A 70 27.05 0.65 3.33
CA PRO A 70 26.69 -0.21 2.22
C PRO A 70 26.37 -1.63 2.73
N GLY A 71 25.35 -2.24 2.14
CA GLY A 71 24.86 -3.57 2.51
C GLY A 71 24.23 -4.29 1.34
N ARG A 72 23.82 -5.53 1.58
CA ARG A 72 23.19 -6.39 0.58
C ARG A 72 22.03 -7.19 1.18
N LEU A 73 21.00 -7.42 0.38
CA LEU A 73 19.95 -8.38 0.69
C LEU A 73 20.48 -9.81 0.57
N SER A 74 20.06 -10.68 1.50
CA SER A 74 20.30 -12.12 1.41
C SER A 74 19.56 -12.72 0.21
N PRO A 75 20.05 -13.84 -0.36
CA PRO A 75 19.27 -14.63 -1.30
C PRO A 75 17.93 -15.05 -0.69
N GLY A 76 16.82 -14.57 -1.25
CA GLY A 76 15.48 -14.83 -0.72
C GLY A 76 14.99 -13.86 0.37
N ALA A 77 15.65 -12.71 0.53
CA ALA A 77 15.20 -11.68 1.46
C ALA A 77 13.75 -11.25 1.19
N ARG A 78 13.00 -11.01 2.27
CA ARG A 78 11.60 -10.54 2.20
C ARG A 78 11.50 -9.10 2.66
N ILE A 79 10.80 -8.29 1.89
CA ILE A 79 10.50 -6.90 2.24
C ILE A 79 8.99 -6.78 2.41
N ASN A 80 8.54 -6.36 3.59
CA ASN A 80 7.15 -6.10 3.89
C ASN A 80 6.90 -4.59 3.92
N GLY A 81 5.83 -4.15 3.28
CA GLY A 81 5.38 -2.76 3.30
C GLY A 81 4.79 -2.33 4.65
N PRO A 82 4.36 -1.06 4.76
CA PRO A 82 3.69 -0.50 5.94
C PRO A 82 2.37 -1.22 6.28
N ASP A 83 1.71 -1.75 5.26
CA ASP A 83 0.47 -2.54 5.28
C ASP A 83 0.72 -4.04 5.45
N ASN A 84 1.96 -4.43 5.77
CA ASN A 84 2.42 -5.81 5.89
C ASN A 84 2.39 -6.66 4.60
N GLN A 85 2.08 -6.05 3.45
CA GLN A 85 2.11 -6.75 2.17
C GLN A 85 3.55 -6.95 1.69
N LEU A 86 3.78 -7.96 0.85
CA LEU A 86 5.10 -8.17 0.25
C LEU A 86 5.38 -7.03 -0.75
N LEU A 87 6.50 -6.35 -0.55
CA LEU A 87 6.94 -5.23 -1.38
C LEU A 87 8.14 -5.68 -2.22
N PHE A 88 8.10 -5.43 -3.52
CA PHE A 88 9.23 -5.75 -4.39
C PHE A 88 10.37 -4.72 -4.20
N PRO A 89 11.64 -5.16 -4.17
CA PRO A 89 12.80 -4.26 -4.04
C PRO A 89 12.83 -3.14 -5.07
N SER A 90 12.40 -3.43 -6.31
CA SER A 90 12.34 -2.47 -7.41
C SER A 90 11.50 -1.23 -7.12
N ARG A 91 10.50 -1.33 -6.23
CA ARG A 91 9.65 -0.20 -5.84
C ARG A 91 10.31 0.75 -4.85
N LEU A 92 11.41 0.33 -4.23
CA LEU A 92 12.16 1.07 -3.22
C LEU A 92 13.44 1.70 -3.77
N ILE A 93 13.81 1.43 -5.03
CA ILE A 93 15.01 2.01 -5.66
C ILE A 93 14.93 3.54 -5.57
N ASP A 94 16.04 4.16 -5.16
CA ASP A 94 16.20 5.60 -4.94
C ASP A 94 15.26 6.22 -3.89
N LYS A 95 14.65 5.39 -3.03
CA LYS A 95 13.84 5.85 -1.89
C LYS A 95 14.55 5.53 -0.58
N THR A 96 14.55 6.49 0.32
CA THR A 96 14.95 6.29 1.72
C THR A 96 13.71 6.06 2.57
N VAL A 97 13.66 4.91 3.25
CA VAL A 97 12.53 4.49 4.07
C VAL A 97 12.99 4.10 5.47
N ASP A 98 12.14 4.36 6.47
CA ASP A 98 12.35 3.89 7.84
C ASP A 98 11.91 2.44 7.96
N VAL A 99 12.80 1.59 8.45
CA VAL A 99 12.61 0.14 8.45
C VAL A 99 13.02 -0.48 9.77
N LYS A 100 12.38 -1.60 10.11
CA LYS A 100 13.00 -2.62 10.95
C LYS A 100 13.58 -3.72 10.07
N TYR A 101 14.69 -4.32 10.47
CA TYR A 101 15.34 -5.36 9.68
C TYR A 101 16.06 -6.39 10.55
N ILE A 102 16.29 -7.57 9.98
CA ILE A 102 17.12 -8.63 10.59
C ILE A 102 18.27 -8.95 9.63
N ARG A 103 19.48 -9.02 10.19
CA ARG A 103 20.67 -9.52 9.50
C ARG A 103 20.87 -11.00 9.78
N GLU A 104 21.45 -11.71 8.82
CA GLU A 104 21.98 -13.06 9.04
C GLU A 104 23.43 -13.02 9.53
N THR A 105 23.98 -14.18 9.90
CA THR A 105 25.36 -14.33 10.37
C THR A 105 26.41 -13.80 9.38
N GLY A 106 26.13 -13.85 8.07
CA GLY A 106 26.98 -13.29 7.01
C GLY A 106 26.85 -11.76 6.82
N GLY A 107 26.09 -11.06 7.67
CA GLY A 107 25.90 -9.61 7.59
C GLY A 107 24.93 -9.13 6.51
N MET A 108 24.38 -10.04 5.70
CA MET A 108 23.34 -9.73 4.72
C MET A 108 21.99 -9.55 5.39
N VAL A 109 21.13 -8.73 4.78
CA VAL A 109 19.80 -8.43 5.31
C VAL A 109 18.81 -9.50 4.86
N LYS A 110 18.27 -10.27 5.81
CA LYS A 110 17.35 -11.38 5.56
C LYS A 110 15.90 -10.94 5.45
N GLN A 111 15.48 -9.99 6.28
CA GLN A 111 14.09 -9.56 6.34
C GLN A 111 14.01 -8.07 6.66
N VAL A 112 13.09 -7.38 6.00
CA VAL A 112 12.86 -5.94 6.12
C VAL A 112 11.38 -5.69 6.29
N TRP A 113 11.02 -4.80 7.21
CA TRP A 113 9.68 -4.26 7.37
C TRP A 113 9.75 -2.75 7.26
N VAL A 114 9.09 -2.18 6.26
CA VAL A 114 8.87 -0.74 6.16
C VAL A 114 7.86 -0.35 7.23
N LEU A 115 8.23 0.61 8.07
CA LEU A 115 7.40 1.02 9.19
C LEU A 115 6.27 1.93 8.71
N ASN A 116 5.09 1.75 9.32
CA ASN A 116 4.01 2.72 9.17
C ASN A 116 4.22 3.91 10.14
N THR A 117 3.37 4.93 10.01
CA THR A 117 3.47 6.16 10.81
C THR A 117 3.34 5.91 12.31
N GLU A 118 2.54 4.93 12.74
CA GLU A 118 2.35 4.59 14.15
C GLU A 118 3.55 3.83 14.72
N GLU A 119 4.09 2.87 13.96
CA GLU A 119 5.29 2.10 14.32
C GLU A 119 6.55 2.98 14.33
N ALA A 120 6.62 3.99 13.45
CA ALA A 120 7.73 4.91 13.41
C ALA A 120 7.81 5.84 14.65
N LYS A 121 6.74 5.95 15.45
CA LYS A 121 6.76 6.73 16.70
C LYS A 121 7.51 6.05 17.83
N GLU A 122 7.73 4.72 17.75
CA GLU A 122 8.51 4.03 18.78
C GLU A 122 9.91 4.63 18.87
N PRO A 123 10.56 4.77 20.03
CA PRO A 123 11.90 5.36 20.09
C PRO A 123 12.94 4.47 19.39
N ARG A 124 13.92 5.10 18.74
CA ARG A 124 15.09 4.43 18.18
C ARG A 124 16.11 4.15 19.28
N GLY A 125 16.51 2.90 19.43
CA GLY A 125 17.51 2.49 20.42
C GLY A 125 18.95 2.86 20.06
N ASP A 126 19.21 3.33 18.84
CA ASP A 126 20.55 3.52 18.26
C ASP A 126 20.97 4.98 18.06
N SER A 127 20.07 5.96 18.24
CA SER A 127 20.44 7.37 18.06
C SER A 127 20.92 8.01 19.37
N TRP A 128 22.20 8.37 19.45
CA TRP A 128 22.68 9.31 20.47
C TRP A 128 21.88 10.62 20.48
N LEU A 129 21.45 11.09 19.30
CA LEU A 129 20.56 12.25 19.12
C LEU A 129 19.14 12.05 19.67
N GLY A 130 18.58 10.85 19.62
CA GLY A 130 17.29 10.54 20.25
C GLY A 130 17.37 10.48 21.77
N ALA A 131 18.52 10.05 22.30
CA ALA A 131 18.78 10.10 23.73
C ALA A 131 18.85 11.54 24.25
N ILE A 132 19.48 12.48 23.53
CA ILE A 132 19.48 13.91 23.92
C ILE A 132 18.15 14.62 23.60
N GLY A 133 17.43 14.23 22.54
CA GLY A 133 16.11 14.79 22.24
C GLY A 133 15.08 14.56 23.34
N ASN A 134 15.15 13.42 24.03
CA ASN A 134 14.31 13.13 25.20
C ASN A 134 14.66 13.98 26.43
N TRP A 135 15.85 14.56 26.52
CA TRP A 135 16.24 15.46 27.63
C TRP A 135 15.72 16.88 27.46
N PHE A 136 15.46 17.30 26.21
CA PHE A 136 14.84 18.61 25.92
C PHE A 136 13.33 18.52 25.71
N ALA A 137 12.76 17.30 25.60
CA ALA A 137 11.33 17.09 25.45
C ALA A 137 10.53 17.42 26.72
N ASP A 138 11.18 17.34 27.89
CA ASP A 138 10.63 17.80 29.16
C ASP A 138 11.05 19.27 29.42
N THR A 139 10.68 20.22 28.57
CA THR A 139 10.63 21.60 29.08
C THR A 139 9.45 21.67 30.03
N PRO A 140 9.63 21.88 31.35
CA PRO A 140 8.50 22.21 32.22
C PRO A 140 7.88 23.44 31.60
N THR A 141 6.61 23.37 31.21
CA THR A 141 5.85 24.54 30.82
C THR A 141 5.98 25.52 32.00
N ASP A 142 6.77 26.57 31.82
CA ASP A 142 7.00 27.56 32.85
C ASP A 142 5.68 28.27 33.11
N LYS A 143 4.99 27.85 34.18
CA LYS A 143 3.71 28.40 34.61
C LYS A 143 3.89 29.78 35.27
N ASN A 144 5.14 30.21 35.48
CA ASN A 144 5.49 31.44 36.17
C ASN A 144 6.05 32.48 35.19
N LYS A 145 5.52 32.52 33.96
CA LYS A 145 5.76 33.65 33.06
C LYS A 145 5.17 34.91 33.71
N ILE A 146 6.03 35.68 34.36
CA ILE A 146 5.71 37.03 34.84
C ILE A 146 5.34 37.84 33.59
N PRO A 147 4.12 38.40 33.48
CA PRO A 147 3.81 39.24 32.34
C PRO A 147 4.72 40.47 32.43
N TYR A 148 5.46 40.74 31.36
CA TYR A 148 6.06 42.05 31.19
C TYR A 148 4.90 43.03 31.03
N GLU A 149 4.73 43.90 32.03
CA GLU A 149 3.90 45.09 31.93
C GLU A 149 4.53 46.03 30.89
N GLU A 150 3.70 46.56 30.00
CA GLU A 150 4.03 47.54 28.96
C GLU A 150 4.25 48.94 29.56
#